data_AF-A0A0F0E4F2-F1
#
_entry.id   AF-A0A0F0E4F2-F1
#
_cell.length_a   1.000
_cell.length_b   1.000
_cell.length_c   1.000
_cell.angle_alpha   90.00
_cell.angle_beta   90.00
_cell.angle_gamma   90.00
#
_symmetry.space_group_name_H-M   'P 1'
#
loop_
_entity.id
_entity.type
_entity.pdbx_description
1 polymer ?
#
loop_
_entity_poly.entity_id
_entity_poly.type
_entity_poly.pdbx_seq_one_letter_code
_entity_poly.pdbx_strand_id
1 'polypeptide(L)'
;MRHPEQQAPASYSPLSAVPPTPRATQETARLVAETIPFNLERNGRSIEATYSTRNGIVTVKYRGKTLSTYSPQGAEADYKAVARQLLSVMLTI
;
A
#
# COMPACT_ATOMS: atom_id res chain seq x y z
N MET A 1 53.55 1.75 -51.28
CA MET A 1 53.14 3.02 -51.97
C MET A 1 51.61 3.14 -51.81
N ARG A 2 51.09 4.33 -51.49
CA ARG A 2 49.65 4.71 -51.51
C ARG A 2 48.76 4.16 -50.38
N HIS A 3 48.38 5.06 -49.45
CA HIS A 3 47.08 5.00 -48.75
C HIS A 3 46.05 5.81 -49.55
N PRO A 4 44.88 5.23 -49.85
CA PRO A 4 43.61 5.96 -50.01
C PRO A 4 42.40 5.17 -49.43
N GLU A 5 41.35 5.72 -48.79
CA GLU A 5 41.03 7.06 -48.27
C GLU A 5 40.24 6.90 -46.93
N GLN A 6 39.47 7.92 -46.49
CA GLN A 6 38.45 7.80 -45.43
C GLN A 6 37.05 7.62 -46.05
N GLN A 7 36.18 6.79 -45.45
CA GLN A 7 34.74 7.00 -45.61
C GLN A 7 33.93 6.54 -44.38
N ALA A 8 33.34 7.52 -43.72
CA ALA A 8 32.24 7.39 -42.77
C ALA A 8 31.21 8.50 -43.11
N PRO A 9 29.94 8.42 -42.67
CA PRO A 9 29.31 7.38 -41.85
C PRO A 9 28.14 6.68 -42.55
N ALA A 10 27.79 5.47 -42.09
CA ALA A 10 26.44 4.94 -42.25
C ALA A 10 25.67 5.20 -40.94
N SER A 11 24.68 6.10 -41.00
CA SER A 11 23.79 6.37 -39.85
C SER A 11 22.98 5.13 -39.49
N TYR A 12 23.38 4.43 -38.44
CA TYR A 12 22.46 3.62 -37.66
C TYR A 12 21.94 4.49 -36.51
N SER A 13 20.76 5.07 -36.74
CA SER A 13 19.97 5.68 -35.67
C SER A 13 19.85 4.69 -34.51
N PRO A 14 20.06 5.11 -33.25
CA PRO A 14 19.98 4.19 -32.12
C PRO A 14 18.60 3.54 -32.08
N LEU A 15 18.59 2.22 -31.88
CA LEU A 15 17.39 1.45 -31.57
C LEU A 15 16.55 2.23 -30.56
N SER A 16 15.32 2.56 -30.96
CA SER A 16 14.43 3.42 -30.19
C SER A 16 14.37 2.95 -28.74
N ALA A 17 14.74 3.83 -27.82
CA ALA A 17 14.65 3.57 -26.40
C ALA A 17 13.18 3.25 -26.06
N VAL A 18 12.87 1.96 -25.91
CA VAL A 18 11.55 1.52 -25.46
C VAL A 18 11.39 2.11 -24.06
N PRO A 19 10.38 2.98 -23.82
CA PRO A 19 10.18 3.51 -22.49
C PRO A 19 9.97 2.33 -21.52
N PRO A 20 10.49 2.40 -20.28
CA PRO A 20 10.24 1.35 -19.31
C PRO A 20 8.73 1.21 -19.15
N THR A 21 8.19 0.05 -19.55
CA THR A 21 6.78 -0.26 -19.33
C THR A 21 6.49 -0.04 -17.85
N PRO A 22 5.47 0.75 -17.49
CA PRO A 22 5.07 0.85 -16.10
C PRO A 22 4.84 -0.58 -15.62
N ARG A 23 5.46 -0.94 -14.48
CA ARG A 23 5.32 -2.28 -13.90
C ARG A 23 3.85 -2.65 -13.99
N ALA A 24 3.56 -3.78 -14.65
CA ALA A 24 2.27 -4.44 -14.52
C ALA A 24 2.06 -4.67 -13.03
N THR A 25 1.38 -3.73 -12.40
CA THR A 25 0.94 -3.83 -11.03
C THR A 25 0.00 -5.00 -11.11
N GLN A 26 0.38 -6.14 -10.52
CA GLN A 26 -0.47 -7.32 -10.54
C GLN A 26 -1.85 -6.85 -10.10
N GLU A 27 -2.83 -7.02 -10.99
CA GLU A 27 -4.24 -6.90 -10.62
C GLU A 27 -4.59 -8.11 -9.77
N THR A 28 -3.99 -8.15 -8.56
CA THR A 28 -4.74 -8.48 -7.37
C THR A 28 -5.97 -7.61 -7.44
N ALA A 29 -7.06 -8.19 -7.96
CA ALA A 29 -8.37 -7.57 -7.97
C ALA A 29 -8.65 -7.17 -6.53
N ARG A 30 -8.40 -5.89 -6.21
CA ARG A 30 -8.57 -5.38 -4.86
C ARG A 30 -10.07 -5.41 -4.65
N LEU A 31 -10.53 -6.46 -3.99
CA LEU A 31 -11.86 -6.50 -3.40
C LEU A 31 -11.94 -5.28 -2.50
N VAL A 32 -12.56 -4.21 -3.03
CA VAL A 32 -12.84 -3.00 -2.28
C VAL A 32 -13.91 -3.39 -1.29
N ALA A 33 -13.46 -3.93 -0.16
CA ALA A 33 -14.33 -4.12 0.98
C ALA A 33 -14.81 -2.74 1.41
N GLU A 34 -16.11 -2.60 1.64
CA GLU A 34 -16.66 -1.40 2.23
C GLU A 34 -16.00 -1.19 3.59
N THR A 35 -15.15 -0.18 3.68
CA THR A 35 -14.36 0.13 4.87
C THR A 35 -14.79 1.46 5.45
N ILE A 36 -15.14 1.45 6.73
CA ILE A 36 -15.40 2.65 7.53
C ILE A 36 -14.06 3.10 8.12
N PRO A 37 -13.50 4.24 7.68
CA PRO A 37 -12.33 4.83 8.33
C PRO A 37 -12.73 5.51 9.64
N PHE A 38 -11.91 5.38 10.67
CA PHE A 38 -12.07 6.09 11.94
C PHE A 38 -10.70 6.34 12.58
N ASN A 39 -10.67 7.20 13.60
CA ASN A 39 -9.46 7.49 14.36
C ASN A 39 -9.59 7.03 15.81
N LEU A 40 -8.47 6.57 16.37
CA LEU A 40 -8.30 6.36 17.81
C LEU A 40 -7.47 7.52 18.38
N GLU A 41 -8.00 8.19 19.41
CA GLU A 41 -7.25 9.22 20.13
C GLU A 41 -6.39 8.59 21.23
N ARG A 42 -5.08 8.89 21.21
CA ARG A 42 -4.11 8.42 22.21
C ARG A 42 -3.04 9.48 22.46
N ASN A 43 -2.95 10.01 23.68
CA ASN A 43 -1.95 11.00 24.09
C ASN A 43 -1.88 12.23 23.14
N GLY A 44 -3.04 12.75 22.72
CA GLY A 44 -3.13 13.87 21.79
C GLY A 44 -2.74 13.55 20.34
N ARG A 45 -2.73 12.27 19.95
CA ARG A 45 -2.49 11.82 18.57
C ARG A 45 -3.66 10.97 18.09
N SER A 46 -4.19 11.34 16.93
CA SER A 46 -5.09 10.50 16.14
C SER A 46 -4.30 9.36 15.48
N ILE A 47 -4.86 8.16 15.54
CA ILE A 47 -4.27 6.94 14.98
C ILE A 47 -5.26 6.33 14.00
N GLU A 48 -4.83 6.15 12.76
CA GLU A 48 -5.64 5.61 11.66
C GLU A 48 -6.11 4.18 11.96
N ALA A 49 -7.41 3.97 11.86
CA ALA A 49 -8.02 2.65 11.90
C ALA A 49 -9.11 2.52 10.83
N THR A 50 -9.38 1.29 10.40
CA THR A 50 -10.49 0.98 9.49
C THR A 50 -11.26 -0.24 10.00
N TYR A 51 -12.56 -0.25 9.75
CA TYR A 51 -13.42 -1.41 9.93
C TYR A 51 -14.02 -1.81 8.59
N SER A 52 -13.78 -3.04 8.15
CA SER A 52 -14.33 -3.61 6.92
C SER A 52 -15.67 -4.29 7.23
N THR A 53 -16.77 -3.68 6.79
CA THR A 53 -18.14 -4.17 7.06
C THR A 53 -18.39 -5.54 6.43
N ARG A 54 -17.78 -5.80 5.26
CA ARG A 54 -17.94 -7.02 4.47
C ARG A 54 -17.43 -8.28 5.16
N ASN A 55 -16.38 -8.16 5.98
CA ASN A 55 -15.67 -9.32 6.55
C ASN A 55 -15.28 -9.13 8.02
N GLY A 56 -15.86 -8.14 8.72
CA GLY A 56 -15.66 -7.90 10.14
C GLY A 56 -14.24 -7.47 10.54
N ILE A 57 -13.33 -7.18 9.61
CA ILE A 57 -11.92 -6.93 9.95
C ILE A 57 -11.72 -5.49 10.43
N VAL A 58 -11.20 -5.37 11.65
CA VAL A 58 -10.62 -4.14 12.20
C VAL A 58 -9.14 -4.11 11.86
N THR A 59 -8.65 -2.99 11.35
CA THR A 59 -7.23 -2.74 11.07
C THR A 59 -6.78 -1.47 11.77
N VAL A 60 -5.61 -1.49 12.42
CA VAL A 60 -4.99 -0.35 13.08
C VAL A 60 -3.59 -0.16 12.51
N LYS A 61 -3.25 1.09 12.15
CA LYS A 61 -1.95 1.49 11.59
C LYS A 61 -1.25 2.41 12.57
N TYR A 62 -0.11 1.99 13.11
CA TYR A 62 0.63 2.72 14.14
C TYR A 62 2.14 2.61 13.96
N ARG A 63 2.84 3.76 13.92
CA ARG A 63 4.31 3.86 13.74
C ARG A 63 4.88 3.02 12.59
N GLY A 64 4.16 2.96 11.46
CA GLY A 64 4.56 2.18 10.28
C GLY A 64 4.29 0.67 10.37
N LYS A 65 3.85 0.16 11.53
CA LYS A 65 3.30 -1.20 11.69
C LYS A 65 1.79 -1.17 11.41
N THR A 66 1.24 -2.30 10.99
CA THR A 66 -0.21 -2.52 10.84
C THR A 66 -0.57 -3.84 11.52
N LEU A 67 -1.62 -3.85 12.35
CA LEU A 67 -2.25 -5.09 12.83
C LEU A 67 -3.73 -5.11 12.46
N SER A 68 -4.25 -6.31 12.21
CA SER A 68 -5.66 -6.54 11.89
C SER A 68 -6.21 -7.71 12.70
N THR A 69 -7.49 -7.65 13.07
CA THR A 69 -8.20 -8.77 13.71
C THR A 69 -9.70 -8.70 13.38
N TYR A 70 -10.45 -9.74 13.73
CA TYR A 70 -11.87 -9.84 13.49
C TYR A 70 -12.70 -9.24 14.64
N SER A 71 -13.79 -8.55 14.29
CA SER A 71 -14.79 -7.99 15.20
C SER A 71 -16.18 -8.54 14.83
N PRO A 72 -16.66 -9.61 15.47
CA PRO A 72 -17.82 -10.38 15.02
C PRO A 72 -19.15 -9.62 15.02
N GLN A 73 -19.30 -8.62 15.91
CA GLN A 73 -20.61 -8.01 16.20
C GLN A 73 -21.01 -6.86 15.27
N GLY A 74 -20.07 -6.36 14.46
CA GLY A 74 -20.30 -5.32 13.43
C GLY A 74 -20.73 -3.93 13.91
N ALA A 75 -21.18 -3.78 15.16
CA ALA A 75 -21.55 -2.51 15.75
C ALA A 75 -20.34 -1.62 16.05
N GLU A 76 -20.57 -0.30 16.08
CA GLU A 76 -19.50 0.69 16.21
C GLU A 76 -18.73 0.60 17.53
N ALA A 77 -19.43 0.35 18.64
CA ALA A 77 -18.79 0.22 19.95
C ALA A 77 -17.78 -0.93 19.97
N ASP A 78 -18.14 -2.07 19.38
CA ASP A 78 -17.30 -3.27 19.28
C ASP A 78 -16.06 -3.04 18.45
N TYR A 79 -16.21 -2.59 17.19
CA TYR A 79 -15.04 -2.45 16.32
C TYR A 79 -14.07 -1.38 16.83
N LYS A 80 -14.58 -0.32 17.49
CA LYS A 80 -13.74 0.68 18.18
C LYS A 80 -13.08 0.11 19.44
N ALA A 81 -13.74 -0.76 20.20
CA ALA A 81 -13.14 -1.43 21.36
C ALA A 81 -12.02 -2.40 20.94
N VAL A 82 -12.26 -3.22 19.92
CA VAL A 82 -11.28 -4.12 19.31
C VAL A 82 -10.06 -3.33 18.80
N ALA A 83 -10.27 -2.18 18.15
CA ALA A 83 -9.17 -1.33 17.68
C ALA A 83 -8.31 -0.79 18.83
N ARG A 84 -8.91 -0.42 19.98
CA ARG A 84 -8.16 -0.01 21.18
C ARG A 84 -7.33 -1.16 21.77
N GLN A 85 -7.85 -2.39 21.74
CA GLN A 85 -7.12 -3.59 22.18
C GLN A 85 -5.94 -3.89 21.25
N LEU A 86 -6.16 -3.87 19.93
CA LEU A 86 -5.10 -3.99 18.92
C LEU A 86 -3.99 -2.95 19.14
N LEU A 87 -4.37 -1.67 19.30
CA LEU A 87 -3.41 -0.60 19.56
C LEU A 87 -2.62 -0.85 20.87
N SER A 88 -3.27 -1.38 21.90
CA SER A 88 -2.60 -1.70 23.16
C SER A 88 -1.54 -2.79 22.99
N VAL A 89 -1.83 -3.83 22.20
CA VAL A 89 -0.85 -4.86 21.80
C VAL A 89 0.29 -4.25 20.97
N MET A 90 -0.02 -3.37 20.00
CA MET A 90 1.00 -2.68 19.19
C MET A 90 1.95 -1.78 19.99
N LEU A 91 1.55 -1.36 21.20
CA LEU A 91 2.36 -0.56 22.11
C LEU A 91 3.28 -1.40 23.01
N THR A 92 3.10 -2.72 23.03
CA THR A 92 3.92 -3.68 23.80
C THR A 92 5.04 -4.31 22.97
N ILE A 93 5.12 -4.02 21.65
CA ILE A 93 6.02 -4.65 20.65
C ILE A 93 6.86 -3.68 19.80
#